data_AF-A0A8I1JGC8-F1
#
_entry.id   AF-A0A8I1JGC8-F1
#
_cell.length_a   1.000
_cell.length_b   1.000
_cell.length_c   1.000
_cell.angle_alpha   90.00
_cell.angle_beta   90.00
_cell.angle_gamma   90.00
#
_symmetry.space_group_name_H-M   'P 1'
#
loop_
_entity.id
_entity.type
_entity.pdbx_description
1 polymer ?
#
loop_
_entity_poly.entity_id
_entity_poly.type
_entity_poly.pdbx_seq_one_letter_code
_entity_poly.pdbx_strand_id
1 'polypeptide(L)'
;MEKHVEQIFEGFIEFIDPETGLATVRLQDVTEPSNPDEQAEIDFSKVSKNIDTVKEGYMFTWRMGHMLNEAGEPGEIRNEFEFVTKTWTAEELAEVRQEASRIASYFKAQQG
;
A
#
# COMPACT_ATOMS: atom_id res chain seq x y z
N MET A 1 -5.46 21.03 -13.54
CA MET A 1 -5.90 19.62 -13.67
C MET A 1 -6.06 19.06 -12.27
N GLU A 2 -7.22 18.51 -11.99
CA GLU A 2 -7.58 17.94 -10.70
C GLU A 2 -7.24 16.44 -10.68
N LYS A 3 -6.75 15.93 -9.54
CA LYS A 3 -6.37 14.52 -9.38
C LYS A 3 -7.52 13.77 -8.72
N HIS A 4 -7.98 12.69 -9.36
CA HIS A 4 -8.95 11.78 -8.76
C HIS A 4 -8.21 10.51 -8.32
N VAL A 5 -8.19 10.23 -7.01
CA VAL A 5 -7.66 8.99 -6.44
C VAL A 5 -8.81 8.03 -6.29
N GLU A 6 -8.74 6.86 -6.94
CA GLU A 6 -9.82 5.89 -6.97
C GLU A 6 -9.61 4.76 -5.97
N GLN A 7 -8.35 4.36 -5.76
CA GLN A 7 -7.99 3.27 -4.86
C GLN A 7 -6.70 3.56 -4.11
N ILE A 8 -6.66 3.12 -2.85
CA ILE A 8 -5.49 3.24 -1.98
C ILE A 8 -5.23 1.88 -1.35
N PHE A 9 -4.00 1.42 -1.49
CA PHE A 9 -3.51 0.21 -0.84
C PHE A 9 -2.44 0.54 0.20
N GLU A 10 -2.48 -0.16 1.31
CA GLU A 10 -1.35 -0.29 2.21
C GLU A 10 -0.62 -1.58 1.89
N GLY A 11 0.67 -1.47 1.58
CA GLY A 11 1.52 -2.56 1.18
C GLY A 11 2.61 -2.85 2.20
N PHE A 12 2.96 -4.12 2.31
CA PHE A 12 4.09 -4.61 3.10
C PHE A 12 4.99 -5.47 2.22
N ILE A 13 6.30 -5.23 2.27
CA ILE A 13 7.28 -5.99 1.49
C ILE A 13 7.69 -7.23 2.28
N GLU A 14 7.24 -8.40 1.84
CA GLU A 14 7.53 -9.67 2.48
C GLU A 14 8.91 -10.20 2.09
N PHE A 15 9.26 -10.09 0.81
CA PHE A 15 10.48 -10.66 0.25
C PHE A 15 10.93 -9.86 -0.98
N ILE A 16 12.24 -9.73 -1.18
CA ILE A 16 12.82 -9.17 -2.40
C ILE A 16 13.75 -10.21 -3.02
N ASP A 17 13.43 -10.65 -4.23
CA ASP A 17 14.28 -11.54 -5.01
C ASP A 17 15.56 -10.79 -5.43
N PRO A 18 16.75 -11.21 -4.97
CA PRO A 18 18.00 -10.54 -5.29
C PRO A 18 18.47 -10.76 -6.74
N GLU A 19 17.96 -11.79 -7.45
CA GLU A 19 18.32 -12.07 -8.83
C GLU A 19 17.50 -11.24 -9.81
N THR A 20 16.20 -11.08 -9.54
CA THR A 20 15.27 -10.38 -10.44
C THR A 20 14.96 -8.95 -10.01
N GLY A 21 15.17 -8.62 -8.73
CA GLY A 21 14.75 -7.34 -8.14
C GLY A 21 13.24 -7.23 -7.93
N LEU A 22 12.48 -8.31 -8.12
CA LEU A 22 11.04 -8.35 -7.88
C LEU A 22 10.76 -8.47 -6.38
N ALA A 23 9.81 -7.67 -5.90
CA ALA A 23 9.37 -7.71 -4.52
C ALA A 23 8.01 -8.42 -4.42
N THR A 24 7.94 -9.45 -3.59
CA THR A 24 6.66 -10.01 -3.15
C THR A 24 6.10 -9.11 -2.05
N VAL A 25 4.90 -8.60 -2.29
CA VAL A 25 4.22 -7.68 -1.37
C VAL A 25 2.86 -8.24 -0.97
N ARG A 26 2.47 -7.95 0.27
CA ARG A 26 1.10 -8.10 0.73
C ARG A 26 0.41 -6.75 0.70
N LEU A 27 -0.76 -6.67 0.08
CA LEU A 27 -1.55 -5.46 -0.12
C LEU A 27 -2.86 -5.58 0.65
N GLN A 28 -3.24 -4.50 1.33
CA GLN A 28 -4.56 -4.33 1.93
C GLN A 28 -5.24 -3.13 1.25
N ASP A 29 -6.45 -3.34 0.74
CA ASP A 29 -7.27 -2.26 0.20
C ASP A 29 -7.79 -1.37 1.35
N VAL A 30 -7.30 -0.13 1.40
CA VAL A 30 -7.73 0.86 2.40
C VAL A 30 -9.03 1.52 1.99
N THR A 31 -9.29 1.62 0.68
CA THR A 31 -10.54 2.16 0.14
C THR A 31 -11.73 1.24 0.38
N GLU A 32 -11.53 -0.07 0.35
CA GLU A 32 -12.54 -1.08 0.66
C GLU A 32 -11.97 -2.18 1.60
N PRO A 33 -11.90 -1.91 2.93
CA PRO A 33 -11.26 -2.82 3.90
C PRO A 33 -11.94 -4.18 4.10
N SER A 34 -13.11 -4.41 3.49
CA SER A 34 -13.73 -5.73 3.44
C SER A 34 -13.07 -6.66 2.42
N ASN A 35 -12.30 -6.11 1.48
CA ASN A 35 -11.53 -6.91 0.54
C ASN A 35 -10.43 -7.66 1.30
N PRO A 36 -10.19 -8.94 0.98
CA PRO A 36 -9.14 -9.71 1.63
C PRO A 36 -7.77 -9.12 1.29
N ASP A 37 -6.79 -9.35 2.17
CA ASP A 37 -5.38 -9.07 1.85
C ASP A 37 -4.98 -9.85 0.59
N GLU A 38 -4.34 -9.15 -0.35
CA GLU A 38 -3.85 -9.71 -1.61
C GLU A 38 -2.32 -9.86 -1.57
N GLN A 39 -1.79 -10.78 -2.37
CA GLN A 39 -0.35 -10.91 -2.59
C GLN A 39 -0.03 -10.61 -4.05
N ALA A 40 0.99 -9.79 -4.28
CA ALA A 40 1.40 -9.36 -5.62
C ALA A 40 2.92 -9.32 -5.76
N GLU A 41 3.41 -9.40 -6.99
CA GLU A 41 4.81 -9.14 -7.32
C GLU A 41 4.93 -7.74 -7.94
N ILE A 42 5.78 -6.89 -7.34
CA ILE A 42 6.01 -5.54 -7.81
C ILE A 42 7.48 -5.37 -8.16
N ASP A 43 7.72 -4.87 -9.38
CA ASP A 43 9.03 -4.41 -9.82
C ASP A 43 9.22 -2.95 -9.39
N PHE A 44 9.80 -2.74 -8.21
CA PHE A 44 10.00 -1.40 -7.68
C PHE A 44 10.98 -0.55 -8.52
N SER A 45 11.76 -1.16 -9.42
CA SER A 45 12.71 -0.43 -10.28
C SER A 45 11.97 0.46 -11.29
N LYS A 46 10.73 0.08 -11.63
CA LYS A 46 9.87 0.82 -12.57
C LYS A 46 9.09 1.95 -11.92
N VAL A 47 8.97 1.95 -10.59
CA VAL A 47 8.08 2.87 -9.85
C VAL A 47 8.82 3.75 -8.84
N SER A 48 10.02 3.37 -8.40
CA SER A 48 10.85 4.18 -7.49
C SER A 48 12.22 4.44 -8.09
N LYS A 49 12.64 5.72 -8.06
CA LYS A 49 14.02 6.12 -8.42
C LYS A 49 15.06 5.73 -7.36
N ASN A 50 14.61 5.34 -6.16
CA ASN A 50 15.46 5.01 -5.02
C ASN A 50 15.28 3.53 -4.63
N ILE A 51 15.39 2.60 -5.59
CA ILE A 51 15.22 1.17 -5.30
C ILE A 51 16.19 0.66 -4.22
N ASP A 52 17.40 1.22 -4.14
CA ASP A 52 18.40 0.88 -3.12
C ASP A 52 17.93 1.17 -1.68
N THR A 53 16.84 1.92 -1.53
CA THR A 53 16.22 2.22 -0.23
C THR A 53 15.06 1.30 0.13
N VAL A 54 14.59 0.48 -0.81
CA VAL A 54 13.50 -0.48 -0.60
C VAL A 54 14.08 -1.75 0.03
N LYS A 55 13.48 -2.21 1.13
CA LYS A 55 13.93 -3.42 1.85
C LYS A 55 12.74 -4.26 2.27
N GLU A 56 12.99 -5.53 2.47
CA GLU A 56 12.07 -6.41 3.19
C GLU A 56 11.70 -5.80 4.55
N GLY A 57 10.45 -5.95 4.96
CA GLY A 57 9.95 -5.34 6.19
C GLY A 57 9.42 -3.90 6.03
N TYR A 58 9.58 -3.28 4.86
CA TYR A 58 9.10 -1.91 4.65
C TYR A 58 7.59 -1.91 4.39
N MET A 59 6.94 -0.83 4.82
CA MET A 59 5.58 -0.52 4.42
C MET A 59 5.56 0.60 3.39
N PHE A 60 4.53 0.58 2.55
CA PHE A 60 4.27 1.64 1.61
C PHE A 60 2.78 1.89 1.45
N THR A 61 2.42 3.08 1.03
CA THR A 61 1.09 3.39 0.52
C THR A 61 1.18 3.47 -1.00
N TRP A 62 0.31 2.72 -1.69
CA TRP A 62 0.17 2.79 -3.14
C TRP A 62 -1.18 3.43 -3.47
N ARG A 63 -1.14 4.56 -4.17
CA ARG A 63 -2.33 5.28 -4.63
C ARG A 63 -2.47 5.11 -6.13
N MET A 64 -3.64 4.64 -6.56
CA MET A 64 -4.03 4.52 -7.96
C MET A 64 -5.17 5.48 -8.27
N GLY A 65 -5.09 6.12 -9.43
CA GLY A 65 -6.16 6.98 -9.90
C GLY A 65 -5.88 7.55 -11.27
N HIS A 66 -6.63 8.57 -11.63
CA HIS A 66 -6.59 9.20 -12.94
C HIS A 66 -6.43 10.72 -12.82
N MET A 67 -5.76 11.32 -13.80
CA MET A 67 -5.86 12.76 -13.98
C MET A 67 -7.12 13.08 -14.78
N LEU A 68 -7.91 14.03 -14.29
CA LEU A 68 -9.06 14.52 -15.05
C LEU A 68 -8.59 15.52 -16.12
N ASN A 69 -9.11 15.36 -17.34
CA ASN A 69 -8.91 16.33 -18.42
C ASN A 69 -9.71 17.62 -18.15
N GLU A 70 -9.62 18.61 -19.05
CA GLU A 70 -10.35 19.89 -18.89
C GLU A 70 -11.88 19.73 -18.90
N ALA A 71 -12.40 18.61 -19.43
CA ALA A 71 -13.82 18.26 -19.43
C ALA A 71 -14.24 17.45 -18.18
N GLY A 72 -13.31 17.15 -17.27
CA GLY A 72 -13.59 16.34 -16.06
C GLY A 72 -13.64 14.83 -16.31
N GLU A 73 -13.16 14.36 -17.46
CA GLU A 73 -13.17 12.93 -17.81
C GLU A 73 -11.84 12.25 -17.40
N PRO A 74 -11.86 10.94 -17.08
CA PRO A 74 -10.65 10.19 -16.75
C PRO A 74 -9.66 10.20 -17.92
N GLY A 75 -8.45 10.71 -17.66
CA GLY A 75 -7.32 10.66 -18.57
C GLY A 75 -6.31 9.59 -18.17
N GLU A 76 -5.03 9.96 -18.16
CA GLU A 76 -3.91 9.07 -17.86
C GLU A 76 -3.99 8.48 -16.45
N ILE A 77 -3.74 7.16 -16.34
CA ILE A 77 -3.60 6.45 -15.07
C ILE A 77 -2.31 6.89 -14.39
N ARG A 78 -2.39 7.19 -13.10
CA ARG A 78 -1.24 7.56 -12.30
C ARG A 78 -1.11 6.63 -11.10
N ASN A 79 0.11 6.14 -10.91
CA ASN A 79 0.51 5.33 -9.76
C ASN A 79 1.48 6.14 -8.91
N GLU A 80 1.18 6.29 -7.62
CA GLU A 80 2.05 6.96 -6.65
C GLU A 80 2.36 6.00 -5.50
N PHE A 81 3.66 5.79 -5.23
CA PHE A 81 4.14 5.00 -4.12
C PHE A 81 4.80 5.92 -3.09
N GLU A 82 4.40 5.78 -1.84
CA GLU A 82 4.97 6.49 -0.70
C GLU A 82 5.47 5.47 0.32
N PHE A 83 6.79 5.42 0.53
CA PHE A 83 7.40 4.45 1.43
C PHE A 83 7.51 4.99 2.85
N VAL A 84 7.09 4.19 3.82
CA VAL A 84 7.38 4.42 5.23
C VAL A 84 8.69 3.73 5.53
N THR A 85 9.77 4.49 5.68
CA THR A 85 11.14 3.96 5.87
C THR A 85 11.40 3.39 7.26
N LYS A 86 10.35 3.24 8.09
CA LYS A 86 10.44 2.55 9.37
C LYS A 86 10.29 1.06 9.10
N THR A 87 11.35 0.31 9.33
CA THR A 87 11.30 -1.17 9.32
C THR A 87 10.51 -1.65 10.51
N TRP A 88 9.51 -2.49 10.26
CA TRP A 88 8.86 -3.29 11.29
C TRP A 88 9.23 -4.75 11.04
N THR A 89 9.51 -5.48 12.12
CA THR A 89 9.59 -6.94 12.02
C THR A 89 8.20 -7.52 11.76
N ALA A 90 8.13 -8.73 11.22
CA ALA A 90 6.85 -9.40 11.01
C ALA A 90 6.04 -9.57 12.32
N GLU A 91 6.73 -9.78 13.45
CA GLU A 91 6.11 -9.83 14.78
C GLU A 91 5.56 -8.47 15.21
N GLU A 92 6.34 -7.40 15.08
CA GLU A 92 5.88 -6.03 15.39
C GLU A 92 4.67 -5.64 14.54
N LEU A 93 4.65 -6.04 13.27
CA LEU A 93 3.51 -5.84 12.38
C LEU A 93 2.28 -6.62 12.81
N ALA A 94 2.45 -7.88 13.21
CA ALA A 94 1.35 -8.69 13.70
C ALA A 94 0.75 -8.09 14.98
N GLU A 95 1.59 -7.62 15.90
CA GLU A 95 1.17 -6.94 17.12
C GLU A 95 0.44 -5.62 16.83
N VAL A 96 1.00 -4.76 15.98
CA VAL A 96 0.39 -3.49 15.58
C VAL A 96 -0.95 -3.73 14.87
N ARG A 97 -1.03 -4.73 13.97
CA ARG A 97 -2.29 -5.10 13.29
C ARG A 97 -3.33 -5.62 14.27
N GLN A 98 -2.93 -6.48 15.21
CA GLN A 98 -3.82 -7.02 16.23
C GLN A 98 -4.37 -5.91 17.13
N GLU A 99 -3.51 -5.00 17.57
CA GLU A 99 -3.88 -3.86 18.41
C GLU A 99 -4.77 -2.86 17.65
N ALA A 100 -4.46 -2.55 16.39
CA ALA A 100 -5.30 -1.72 15.54
C ALA A 100 -6.69 -2.34 15.34
N SER A 101 -6.77 -3.66 15.10
CA SER A 101 -8.03 -4.39 14.96
C SER A 101 -8.85 -4.40 16.26
N ARG A 102 -8.17 -4.54 17.42
CA ARG A 102 -8.79 -4.42 18.75
C ARG A 102 -9.39 -3.03 18.98
N ILE A 103 -8.64 -1.97 18.66
CA ILE A 103 -9.08 -0.58 18.79
C ILE A 103 -10.26 -0.29 17.85
N ALA A 104 -10.19 -0.70 16.59
CA ALA A 104 -11.28 -0.54 15.63
C ALA A 104 -12.57 -1.24 16.07
N SER A 105 -12.45 -2.44 16.66
CA SER A 105 -13.57 -3.20 17.19
C SER A 105 -14.22 -2.52 18.40
N TYR A 106 -13.41 -1.93 19.29
CA TYR A 106 -13.89 -1.16 20.44
C TYR A 106 -14.72 0.07 20.02
N PHE A 107 -14.25 0.82 19.02
CA PHE A 107 -14.99 1.98 18.52
C PHE A 107 -16.27 1.61 17.76
N LYS A 108 -16.29 0.50 17.02
CA LYS A 108 -17.53 0.00 16.40
C LYS A 108 -18.58 -0.38 17.45
N ALA A 109 -18.18 -0.97 18.58
CA ALA A 109 -19.09 -1.35 19.65
C ALA A 109 -19.70 -0.15 20.41
N GLN A 110 -19.06 1.02 20.37
CA GLN A 110 -19.58 2.23 21.01
C GLN A 110 -20.50 3.09 20.13
N GLN A 111 -20.62 2.75 18.84
CA GLN A 111 -21.53 3.43 17.90
C GLN A 111 -22.83 2.65 17.64
N GLY A 112 -23.03 1.51 18.33
CA GLY A 112 -24.24 0.68 18.30
C GLY A 112 -25.22 0.98 19.43
#